data_AF-A0A371WII9-F1
#
_entry.id   AF-A0A371WII9-F1
#
_cell.length_a   1.000
_cell.length_b   1.000
_cell.length_c   1.000
_cell.angle_alpha   90.00
_cell.angle_beta   90.00
_cell.angle_gamma   90.00
#
_symmetry.space_group_name_H-M   'P 1'
#
loop_
_entity.id
_entity.type
_entity.pdbx_description
1 polymer ?
#
loop_
_entity_poly.entity_id
_entity_poly.type
_entity_poly.pdbx_seq_one_letter_code
_entity_poly.pdbx_strand_id
1 'polypeptide(L)'
;MQEFLEALAEIKAEFSAEPPMTDDELVEFATEFRDDLLGGQESKLMCAAVCWPLASYLRFCGVECKCVESDLGSVNHVWIKLADGRALDPNADQFNSEAKRWPAVYLGRRVELHI
;
A
#
# COMPACT_ATOMS: atom_id res chain seq x y z
N MET A 1 30.39 26.51 4.41
CA MET A 1 28.92 26.40 4.49
C MET A 1 28.33 25.98 3.14
N GLN A 2 28.72 26.60 2.03
CA GLN A 2 28.35 26.19 0.66
C GLN A 2 28.73 24.71 0.37
N GLU A 3 29.97 24.33 0.63
CA GLU A 3 30.48 22.97 0.41
C GLU A 3 29.75 21.89 1.22
N PHE A 4 29.28 22.23 2.42
CA PHE A 4 28.49 21.31 3.26
C PHE A 4 27.08 21.08 2.69
N LEU A 5 26.49 22.12 2.11
CA LEU A 5 25.17 22.02 1.46
C LEU A 5 25.25 21.27 0.14
N GLU A 6 26.34 21.43 -0.61
CA GLU A 6 26.62 20.68 -1.84
C GLU A 6 26.84 19.19 -1.53
N ALA A 7 27.66 18.85 -0.52
CA ALA A 7 27.83 17.47 -0.07
C ALA A 7 26.52 16.82 0.41
N LEU A 8 25.66 17.58 1.11
CA LEU A 8 24.34 17.08 1.51
C LEU A 8 23.39 16.88 0.32
N ALA A 9 23.49 17.70 -0.72
CA ALA A 9 22.69 17.54 -1.93
C ALA A 9 23.15 16.33 -2.74
N GLU A 10 24.46 16.09 -2.83
CA GLU A 10 25.04 14.90 -3.48
C GLU A 10 24.66 13.62 -2.73
N ILE A 11 24.79 13.59 -1.40
CA ILE A 11 24.37 12.45 -0.57
C ILE A 11 22.87 12.17 -0.72
N LYS A 12 22.03 13.23 -0.78
CA LYS A 12 20.59 13.06 -1.02
C LYS A 12 20.29 12.52 -2.41
N ALA A 13 21.02 12.97 -3.43
CA ALA A 13 20.85 12.50 -4.80
C ALA A 13 21.30 11.04 -4.97
N GLU A 14 22.38 10.64 -4.31
CA GLU A 14 22.85 9.23 -4.28
C GLU A 14 21.88 8.30 -3.55
N PHE A 15 21.10 8.82 -2.59
CA PHE A 15 20.08 8.05 -1.85
C PHE A 15 18.66 8.14 -2.43
N SER A 16 18.41 8.89 -3.52
CA SER A 16 17.04 9.19 -3.98
C SER A 16 16.70 8.75 -5.41
N ALA A 17 17.49 7.90 -6.05
CA ALA A 17 17.22 7.54 -7.46
C ALA A 17 16.23 6.37 -7.62
N GLU A 18 16.22 5.42 -6.69
CA GLU A 18 15.34 4.25 -6.79
C GLU A 18 14.25 4.27 -5.71
N PRO A 19 13.01 3.89 -6.06
CA PRO A 19 11.98 3.70 -5.07
C PRO A 19 12.43 2.62 -4.07
N PRO A 20 12.12 2.75 -2.78
CA PRO A 20 12.57 1.82 -1.74
C PRO A 20 12.06 0.39 -1.94
N MET A 21 11.00 0.23 -2.74
CA MET A 21 10.48 -1.04 -3.23
C MET A 21 9.94 -0.84 -4.64
N THR A 22 10.17 -1.83 -5.51
CA THR A 22 9.50 -1.98 -6.80
C THR A 22 8.04 -2.38 -6.63
N ASP A 23 7.27 -2.31 -7.71
CA ASP A 23 5.86 -2.73 -7.70
C ASP A 23 5.69 -4.22 -7.37
N ASP A 24 6.56 -5.07 -7.92
CA ASP A 24 6.51 -6.51 -7.66
C ASP A 24 6.83 -6.81 -6.19
N GLU A 25 7.85 -6.15 -5.62
CA GLU A 25 8.18 -6.27 -4.18
C GLU A 25 7.05 -5.77 -3.28
N LEU A 26 6.37 -4.67 -3.65
CA LEU A 26 5.22 -4.17 -2.89
C LEU A 26 4.08 -5.18 -2.87
N VAL A 27 3.78 -5.81 -4.00
CA VAL A 27 2.70 -6.81 -4.11
C VAL A 27 3.08 -8.08 -3.36
N GLU A 28 4.30 -8.59 -3.54
CA GLU A 28 4.81 -9.77 -2.85
C GLU A 28 4.75 -9.58 -1.33
N PHE A 29 5.35 -8.50 -0.84
CA PHE A 29 5.38 -8.20 0.59
C PHE A 29 3.99 -8.00 1.20
N ALA A 30 3.10 -7.28 0.52
CA ALA A 30 1.73 -7.10 0.98
C ALA A 30 0.95 -8.43 0.98
N THR A 31 1.25 -9.34 0.04
CA THR A 31 0.64 -10.67 -0.03
C THR A 31 1.12 -11.53 1.14
N GLU A 32 2.43 -11.62 1.37
CA GLU A 32 3.00 -12.39 2.49
C GLU A 32 2.48 -11.88 3.83
N PHE A 33 2.52 -10.57 4.06
CA PHE A 33 2.03 -9.96 5.30
C PHE A 33 0.56 -10.30 5.56
N ARG A 34 -0.27 -10.17 4.53
CA ARG A 34 -1.70 -10.48 4.58
C ARG A 34 -1.92 -11.96 4.87
N ASP A 35 -1.22 -12.83 4.17
CA ASP A 35 -1.42 -14.27 4.26
C ASP A 35 -0.96 -14.83 5.61
N ASP A 36 0.14 -14.31 6.17
CA ASP A 36 0.60 -14.62 7.53
C ASP A 36 -0.42 -14.16 8.59
N LEU A 37 -1.03 -12.99 8.40
CA LEU A 37 -2.02 -12.44 9.33
C LEU A 37 -3.37 -13.16 9.24
N LEU A 38 -3.81 -13.54 8.03
CA LEU A 38 -5.13 -14.12 7.76
C LEU A 38 -5.12 -15.65 7.66
N GLY A 39 -3.95 -16.30 7.64
CA GLY A 39 -3.83 -17.74 7.40
C GLY A 39 -4.37 -18.16 6.03
N GLY A 40 -4.16 -17.34 4.99
CA GLY A 40 -4.61 -17.59 3.61
C GLY A 40 -6.11 -17.46 3.36
N GLN A 41 -6.88 -16.88 4.28
CA GLN A 41 -8.33 -16.69 4.12
C GLN A 41 -8.69 -15.43 3.31
N GLU A 42 -9.95 -15.32 2.89
CA GLU A 42 -10.50 -14.08 2.31
C GLU A 42 -10.49 -12.95 3.34
N SER A 43 -10.25 -11.72 2.91
CA SER A 43 -10.09 -10.58 3.82
C SER A 43 -11.38 -9.84 4.18
N LYS A 44 -12.52 -10.56 4.26
CA LYS A 44 -13.83 -9.96 4.57
C LYS A 44 -13.80 -9.21 5.91
N LEU A 45 -14.09 -7.91 5.88
CA LEU A 45 -14.11 -7.02 7.06
C LEU A 45 -12.76 -6.88 7.77
N MET A 46 -11.64 -7.23 7.11
CA MET A 46 -10.29 -7.16 7.68
C MET A 46 -9.49 -5.94 7.21
N CYS A 47 -10.09 -5.03 6.42
CA CYS A 47 -9.38 -3.94 5.75
C CYS A 47 -8.55 -3.06 6.70
N ALA A 48 -9.12 -2.63 7.82
CA ALA A 48 -8.38 -1.85 8.83
C ALA A 48 -7.30 -2.67 9.53
N ALA A 49 -7.59 -3.94 9.86
CA ALA A 49 -6.68 -4.84 10.57
C ALA A 49 -5.43 -5.19 9.75
N VAL A 50 -5.55 -5.23 8.42
CA VAL A 50 -4.42 -5.47 7.51
C VAL A 50 -3.72 -4.15 7.16
N CYS A 51 -4.45 -3.12 6.73
CA CYS A 51 -3.85 -1.90 6.19
C CYS A 51 -3.07 -1.08 7.22
N TRP A 52 -3.56 -0.95 8.45
CA TRP A 52 -2.89 -0.12 9.46
C TRP A 52 -1.50 -0.62 9.87
N PRO A 53 -1.31 -1.91 10.22
CA PRO A 53 0.03 -2.41 10.50
C PRO A 53 0.90 -2.49 9.24
N LEU A 54 0.35 -2.90 8.08
CA LEU A 54 1.12 -2.95 6.83
C LEU A 54 1.66 -1.57 6.45
N ALA A 55 0.84 -0.52 6.47
CA ALA A 55 1.30 0.84 6.17
C ALA A 55 2.34 1.34 7.17
N SER A 56 2.29 0.90 8.42
CA SER A 56 3.30 1.23 9.42
C SER A 56 4.64 0.54 9.09
N TYR A 57 4.60 -0.71 8.65
CA TYR A 57 5.80 -1.45 8.29
C TYR A 57 6.42 -0.98 6.97
N LEU A 58 5.59 -0.68 5.96
CA LEU A 58 6.02 -0.07 4.70
C LEU A 58 6.77 1.25 4.93
N ARG A 59 6.23 2.13 5.79
CA ARG A 59 6.92 3.37 6.18
C ARG A 59 8.24 3.13 6.89
N PHE A 60 8.33 2.09 7.72
CA PHE A 60 9.58 1.70 8.36
C PHE A 60 10.62 1.25 7.32
N CYS A 61 10.19 0.59 6.24
CA CYS A 61 11.03 0.23 5.10
C CYS A 61 11.29 1.40 4.12
N GLY A 62 10.91 2.63 4.47
CA GLY A 62 11.14 3.82 3.65
C GLY A 62 10.09 4.10 2.57
N VAL A 63 9.07 3.24 2.42
CA VAL A 63 7.97 3.45 1.46
C VAL A 63 7.05 4.55 1.98
N GLU A 64 7.00 5.69 1.29
CA GLU A 64 6.09 6.79 1.65
C GLU A 64 4.64 6.44 1.30
N CYS A 65 3.81 6.25 2.32
CA CYS A 65 2.39 5.92 2.17
C CYS A 65 1.53 6.32 3.37
N LYS A 66 0.21 6.34 3.19
CA LYS A 66 -0.77 6.55 4.27
C LYS A 66 -2.04 5.73 4.07
N CYS A 67 -2.67 5.32 5.17
CA CYS A 67 -4.01 4.73 5.13
C CYS A 67 -5.04 5.80 4.78
N VAL A 68 -6.00 5.44 3.93
CA VAL A 68 -7.13 6.25 3.53
C VAL A 68 -8.39 5.40 3.72
N GLU A 69 -9.48 6.05 4.09
CA GLU A 69 -10.79 5.44 4.24
C GLU A 69 -11.71 5.93 3.11
N SER A 70 -12.40 4.99 2.46
CA SER A 70 -13.43 5.24 1.47
C SER A 70 -14.79 4.84 2.03
N ASP A 71 -15.78 5.71 1.88
CA ASP A 71 -17.18 5.43 2.22
C ASP A 71 -17.88 4.84 1.00
N LEU A 72 -18.18 3.54 1.05
CA LEU A 72 -18.88 2.81 -0.03
C LEU A 72 -20.40 2.73 0.23
N GLY A 73 -20.93 3.61 1.08
CA GLY A 73 -22.34 3.75 1.42
C GLY A 73 -22.80 2.80 2.52
N SER A 74 -22.62 1.49 2.33
CA SER A 74 -23.03 0.47 3.32
C SER A 74 -21.87 -0.09 4.13
N VAL A 75 -20.63 0.20 3.73
CA VAL A 75 -19.41 -0.29 4.37
C VAL A 75 -18.29 0.71 4.11
N ASN A 76 -17.41 0.89 5.10
CA ASN A 76 -16.19 1.66 4.92
C ASN A 76 -15.05 0.72 4.51
N HIS A 77 -14.15 1.21 3.66
CA HIS A 77 -12.99 0.46 3.20
C HIS A 77 -11.71 1.21 3.48
N VAL A 78 -10.75 0.55 4.13
CA VAL A 78 -9.42 1.11 4.37
C VAL A 78 -8.44 0.54 3.34
N TRP A 79 -7.67 1.41 2.71
CA TRP A 79 -6.62 1.06 1.74
C TRP A 79 -5.40 1.96 1.91
N ILE A 80 -4.29 1.64 1.24
CA ILE A 80 -3.02 2.36 1.38
C ILE A 80 -2.78 3.23 0.13
N LYS A 81 -2.67 4.54 0.33
CA LYS A 81 -2.27 5.50 -0.69
C LYS A 81 -0.75 5.67 -0.70
N LEU A 82 -0.11 5.39 -1.82
CA LEU A 82 1.32 5.62 -2.06
C LEU A 82 1.59 7.09 -2.38
N ALA A 83 2.85 7.52 -2.26
CA ALA A 83 3.29 8.90 -2.54
C ALA A 83 2.95 9.36 -3.97
N ASP A 84 3.05 8.46 -4.96
CA ASP A 84 2.69 8.72 -6.35
C ASP A 84 1.17 8.75 -6.61
N GLY A 85 0.36 8.55 -5.58
CA GLY A 85 -1.10 8.60 -5.63
C GLY A 85 -1.78 7.29 -6.02
N ARG A 86 -1.03 6.21 -6.29
CA ARG A 86 -1.57 4.86 -6.50
C ARG A 86 -2.18 4.29 -5.23
N ALA A 87 -3.06 3.31 -5.43
CA ALA A 87 -3.64 2.50 -4.37
C ALA A 87 -2.90 1.17 -4.28
N LEU A 88 -2.46 0.83 -3.07
CA LEU A 88 -2.13 -0.51 -2.63
C LEU A 88 -3.26 -0.97 -1.71
N ASP A 89 -4.00 -1.98 -2.12
CA ASP A 89 -5.14 -2.53 -1.39
C ASP A 89 -4.92 -4.04 -1.17
N PRO A 90 -4.46 -4.45 0.03
CA PRO A 90 -4.23 -5.85 0.37
C PRO A 90 -5.55 -6.59 0.70
N ASN A 91 -6.70 -5.98 0.43
CA ASN A 91 -8.01 -6.50 0.77
C ASN A 91 -9.04 -6.31 -0.35
N ALA A 92 -8.60 -6.08 -1.58
CA ALA A 92 -9.50 -5.81 -2.70
C ALA A 92 -10.45 -7.00 -2.97
N ASP A 93 -9.99 -8.23 -2.69
CA ASP A 93 -10.78 -9.46 -2.85
C ASP A 93 -11.97 -9.57 -1.89
N GLN A 94 -12.06 -8.75 -0.83
CA GLN A 94 -13.24 -8.73 0.04
C GLN A 94 -14.52 -8.30 -0.70
N PHE A 95 -14.38 -7.59 -1.82
CA PHE A 95 -15.49 -7.13 -2.67
C PHE A 95 -15.77 -8.06 -3.85
N ASN A 96 -15.16 -9.24 -3.86
CA ASN A 96 -15.43 -10.24 -4.89
C ASN A 96 -16.91 -10.68 -4.87
N SER A 97 -17.49 -10.72 -6.06
CA SER A 97 -18.84 -11.24 -6.31
C SER A 97 -18.84 -12.08 -7.60
N GLU A 98 -19.99 -12.64 -7.96
CA GLU A 98 -20.14 -13.29 -9.27
C GLU A 98 -19.93 -12.31 -10.43
N ALA A 99 -20.28 -11.03 -10.24
CA ALA A 99 -20.21 -10.01 -11.28
C ALA A 99 -18.82 -9.39 -11.46
N LYS A 100 -17.99 -9.40 -10.42
CA LYS A 100 -16.67 -8.78 -10.45
C LYS A 100 -15.67 -9.48 -9.54
N ARG A 101 -14.46 -9.70 -10.07
CA ARG A 101 -13.33 -10.27 -9.35
C ARG A 101 -12.16 -9.30 -9.32
N TRP A 102 -11.58 -9.15 -8.15
CA TRP A 102 -10.40 -8.39 -7.80
C TRP A 102 -9.30 -9.36 -7.33
N PRO A 103 -8.01 -9.00 -7.51
CA PRO A 103 -6.91 -9.76 -6.92
C PRO A 103 -6.95 -9.66 -5.39
N ALA A 104 -6.25 -10.59 -4.71
CA ALA A 104 -6.09 -10.55 -3.25
C ALA A 104 -5.39 -9.26 -2.81
N VAL A 105 -4.33 -8.88 -3.54
CA VAL A 105 -3.63 -7.60 -3.40
C VAL A 105 -3.75 -6.84 -4.71
N TYR A 106 -4.31 -5.64 -4.65
CA TYR A 106 -4.39 -4.73 -5.79
C TYR A 106 -3.32 -3.64 -5.66
N LEU A 107 -2.51 -3.44 -6.70
CA LEU A 107 -1.62 -2.29 -6.85
C LEU A 107 -1.94 -1.59 -8.17
N GLY A 108 -2.25 -0.29 -8.12
CA GLY A 108 -2.53 0.45 -9.34
C GLY A 108 -3.18 1.81 -9.14
N ARG A 109 -3.85 2.30 -10.20
CA ARG A 109 -4.63 3.54 -10.11
C ARG A 109 -5.81 3.37 -9.15
N ARG A 110 -6.27 4.47 -8.56
CA ARG A 110 -7.51 4.45 -7.76
C ARG A 110 -8.69 4.04 -8.64
N VAL A 111 -9.55 3.21 -8.08
CA VAL A 111 -10.77 2.66 -8.72
C VAL A 111 -11.94 2.91 -7.77
N GLU A 112 -13.12 2.37 -8.06
CA GLU A 112 -14.33 2.60 -7.25
C GLU A 112 -14.23 2.15 -5.78
N LEU A 113 -13.23 1.32 -5.44
CA LEU A 113 -12.93 0.92 -4.06
C LEU A 113 -12.17 2.02 -3.28
N HIS A 114 -11.57 2.99 -3.99
CA HIS A 114 -10.54 3.92 -3.47
C HIS A 114 -10.92 5.40 -3.60
N ILE A 115 -12.22 5.69 -3.56
CA ILE A 115 -12.82 7.03 -3.76
C ILE A 115 -12.97 7.81 -2.46
#